data_AF-A0A383F647-F1
#
_entry.id   AF-A0A383F647-F1
#
_cell.length_a   1.000
_cell.length_b   1.000
_cell.length_c   1.000
_cell.angle_alpha   90.00
_cell.angle_beta   90.00
_cell.angle_gamma   90.00
#
_symmetry.space_group_name_H-M   'P 1'
#
loop_
_entity.id
_entity.type
_entity.pdbx_description
1 polymer ?
#
loop_
_entity_poly.entity_id
_entity_poly.type
_entity_poly.pdbx_seq_one_letter_code
_entity_poly.pdbx_strand_id
1 'polypeptide(L)'
;CSCSEMSAKGGAGIKIDLDKVPLREANMNAYEIMLSESQERMLVVIQKGFEKELSEIFAKWDLDCTQIGEVTDSKMLEVYKGNKKVAEIPSEELVLGGGAPQYDMPAREPSYFSEINKLSVESINEPNDYNKTLLTLLSSPNITSKRFIYNQYDSTVRTNTVQGPGGDGAVIRLKGTKKGLAISTDCNGRYVYLNPRLGGQIAVSESARNVVCSGGEPIAITNCLNFG
;
A
#
# COMPACT_ATOMS: atom_id res chain seq x y z
N CYS A 1 -5.82 0.05 15.35
CA CYS A 1 -5.18 0.85 14.28
C CYS A 1 -6.12 1.97 13.81
N SER A 2 -7.21 1.65 13.11
CA SER A 2 -8.08 2.67 12.48
C SER A 2 -8.57 3.77 13.43
N CYS A 3 -9.05 3.42 14.64
CA CYS A 3 -9.48 4.41 15.62
C CYS A 3 -8.31 5.27 16.13
N SER A 4 -7.22 4.64 16.58
CA SER A 4 -6.08 5.37 17.17
C SER A 4 -5.40 6.31 16.18
N GLU A 5 -5.24 5.90 14.92
CA GLU A 5 -4.64 6.74 13.88
C GLU A 5 -5.49 7.97 13.55
N MET A 6 -6.81 7.81 13.44
CA MET A 6 -7.72 8.93 13.22
C MET A 6 -7.73 9.88 14.42
N SER A 7 -7.77 9.32 15.63
CA SER A 7 -7.78 10.05 16.91
C SER A 7 -6.53 10.92 17.04
N ALA A 8 -5.34 10.34 16.88
CA ALA A 8 -4.08 11.05 17.02
C ALA A 8 -3.88 12.13 15.95
N LYS A 9 -4.14 11.83 14.66
CA LYS A 9 -4.02 12.83 13.58
C LYS A 9 -5.02 13.97 13.72
N GLY A 10 -6.21 13.70 14.27
CA GLY A 10 -7.24 14.69 14.54
C GLY A 10 -7.03 15.49 15.83
N GLY A 11 -6.06 15.12 16.67
CA GLY A 11 -5.88 15.72 18.01
C GLY A 11 -7.07 15.51 18.94
N ALA A 12 -7.88 14.49 18.69
CA ALA A 12 -9.11 14.17 19.40
C ALA A 12 -8.98 12.86 20.19
N GLY A 13 -9.98 12.54 21.00
CA GLY A 13 -10.18 11.20 21.57
C GLY A 13 -11.26 10.43 20.81
N ILE A 14 -11.33 9.12 21.02
CA ILE A 14 -12.40 8.27 20.48
C ILE A 14 -12.86 7.32 21.57
N LYS A 15 -14.19 7.29 21.76
CA LYS A 15 -14.87 6.35 22.64
C LYS A 15 -15.66 5.35 21.82
N ILE A 16 -15.39 4.06 21.99
CA ILE A 16 -16.08 2.97 21.28
C ILE A 16 -16.72 1.97 22.24
N ASP A 17 -17.84 1.42 21.81
CA ASP A 17 -18.61 0.39 22.48
C ASP A 17 -18.59 -0.89 21.62
N LEU A 18 -17.89 -1.91 22.12
CA LEU A 18 -17.68 -3.17 21.40
C LEU A 18 -18.96 -3.98 21.25
N ASP A 19 -19.98 -3.75 22.08
CA ASP A 19 -21.24 -4.48 21.97
C ASP A 19 -22.07 -4.02 20.76
N LYS A 20 -21.73 -2.85 20.19
CA LYS A 20 -22.35 -2.31 18.96
C LYS A 20 -21.63 -2.73 17.69
N VAL A 21 -20.45 -3.35 17.79
CA VAL A 21 -19.68 -3.79 16.64
C VAL A 21 -20.37 -5.04 16.04
N PRO A 22 -20.72 -5.05 14.74
CA PRO A 22 -21.26 -6.25 14.11
C PRO A 22 -20.23 -7.38 14.14
N LEU A 23 -20.60 -8.52 14.75
CA LEU A 23 -19.73 -9.69 14.89
C LEU A 23 -20.22 -10.85 14.04
N ARG A 24 -19.29 -11.51 13.34
CA ARG A 24 -19.59 -12.75 12.62
C ARG A 24 -19.56 -13.97 13.54
N GLU A 25 -18.67 -13.96 14.53
CA GLU A 25 -18.49 -15.05 15.48
C GLU A 25 -19.05 -14.65 16.84
N ALA A 26 -19.84 -15.55 17.43
CA ALA A 26 -20.39 -15.33 18.75
C ALA A 26 -19.29 -15.42 19.82
N ASN A 27 -19.47 -14.72 20.93
CA ASN A 27 -18.63 -14.79 22.13
C ASN A 27 -17.18 -14.33 21.98
N MET A 28 -16.85 -13.55 20.93
CA MET A 28 -15.53 -12.93 20.83
C MET A 28 -15.26 -12.03 22.03
N ASN A 29 -14.07 -12.13 22.62
CA ASN A 29 -13.64 -11.27 23.72
C ASN A 29 -13.22 -9.87 23.22
N ALA A 30 -13.01 -8.91 24.12
CA ALA A 30 -12.69 -7.54 23.73
C ALA A 30 -11.40 -7.43 22.91
N TYR A 31 -10.40 -8.27 23.20
CA TYR A 31 -9.13 -8.30 22.52
C TYR A 31 -9.28 -8.81 21.07
N GLU A 32 -10.03 -9.91 20.88
CA GLU A 32 -10.33 -10.49 19.57
C GLU A 32 -11.10 -9.51 18.67
N ILE A 33 -12.06 -8.78 19.22
CA ILE A 33 -12.83 -7.77 18.46
C ILE A 33 -11.90 -6.63 18.00
N MET A 34 -11.05 -6.13 18.89
CA MET A 34 -10.19 -4.97 18.61
C MET A 34 -9.02 -5.25 17.67
N LEU A 35 -8.48 -6.47 17.71
CA LEU A 35 -7.34 -6.89 16.89
C LEU A 35 -7.72 -7.76 15.71
N SER A 36 -9.02 -7.99 15.49
CA SER A 36 -9.48 -8.65 14.26
C SER A 36 -9.00 -7.86 13.04
N GLU A 37 -8.38 -8.55 12.08
CA GLU A 37 -8.02 -8.06 10.74
C GLU A 37 -8.98 -8.59 9.66
N SER A 38 -10.24 -8.81 10.04
CA SER A 38 -11.29 -9.12 9.08
C SER A 38 -11.36 -8.06 7.98
N GLN A 39 -11.54 -8.51 6.75
CA GLN A 39 -11.52 -7.70 5.54
C GLN A 39 -12.85 -6.93 5.34
N GLU A 40 -12.87 -6.04 4.34
CA GLU A 40 -14.04 -5.24 3.93
C GLU A 40 -14.71 -4.39 5.03
N ARG A 41 -13.98 -3.98 6.06
CA ARG A 41 -14.47 -3.06 7.10
C ARG A 41 -13.99 -1.64 6.86
N MET A 42 -14.88 -0.68 7.11
CA MET A 42 -14.58 0.75 7.03
C MET A 42 -15.03 1.44 8.31
N LEU A 43 -14.19 2.34 8.82
CA LEU A 43 -14.54 3.25 9.90
C LEU A 43 -14.77 4.63 9.28
N VAL A 44 -15.93 5.23 9.57
CA VAL A 44 -16.29 6.56 9.08
C VAL A 44 -16.65 7.44 10.27
N VAL A 45 -16.16 8.68 10.25
CA VAL A 45 -16.57 9.74 11.18
C VAL A 45 -17.43 10.72 10.42
N ILE A 46 -18.61 11.02 10.95
CA ILE A 46 -19.52 12.02 10.42
C ILE A 46 -19.73 13.14 11.41
N GLN A 47 -20.11 14.31 10.89
CA GLN A 47 -20.57 15.40 11.71
C GLN A 47 -21.93 15.03 12.34
N LYS A 48 -22.09 15.35 13.61
CA LYS A 48 -23.35 15.16 14.33
C LYS A 48 -24.50 15.88 13.62
N GLY A 49 -25.64 15.20 13.47
CA GLY A 49 -26.81 15.68 12.74
C GLY A 49 -26.92 15.15 11.31
N PHE A 50 -25.88 14.49 10.78
CA PHE A 50 -25.88 13.88 9.43
C PHE A 50 -26.13 12.36 9.45
N GLU A 51 -26.61 11.81 10.58
CA GLU A 51 -26.78 10.37 10.76
C GLU A 51 -27.82 9.79 9.78
N LYS A 52 -28.87 10.57 9.49
CA LYS A 52 -29.95 10.14 8.60
C LYS A 52 -29.47 10.08 7.15
N GLU A 53 -28.78 11.11 6.69
CA GLU A 53 -28.19 11.18 5.35
C GLU A 53 -27.20 10.03 5.12
N LEU A 54 -26.37 9.72 6.13
CA LEU A 54 -25.46 8.58 6.07
C LEU A 54 -26.24 7.26 5.93
N SER A 55 -27.26 7.06 6.78
CA SER A 55 -28.08 5.84 6.74
C SER A 55 -28.78 5.65 5.40
N GLU A 56 -29.30 6.72 4.79
CA GLU A 56 -29.94 6.67 3.47
C GLU A 56 -28.93 6.31 2.35
N ILE A 57 -27.69 6.82 2.43
CA ILE A 57 -26.63 6.46 1.48
C ILE A 57 -26.30 4.97 1.59
N PHE A 58 -26.12 4.44 2.80
CA PHE A 58 -25.79 3.04 3.01
C PHE A 58 -26.93 2.11 2.60
N ALA A 59 -28.17 2.45 2.96
CA ALA A 59 -29.37 1.71 2.56
C ALA A 59 -29.53 1.65 1.03
N LYS A 60 -29.22 2.73 0.31
CA LYS A 60 -29.24 2.74 -1.17
C LYS A 60 -28.32 1.67 -1.79
N TRP A 61 -27.21 1.35 -1.13
CA TRP A 61 -26.23 0.37 -1.59
C TRP A 61 -26.37 -1.01 -0.93
N ASP A 62 -27.44 -1.22 -0.14
CA ASP A 62 -27.69 -2.45 0.61
C ASP A 62 -26.52 -2.81 1.56
N LEU A 63 -26.00 -1.78 2.24
CA LEU A 63 -24.90 -1.91 3.20
C LEU A 63 -25.38 -1.54 4.60
N ASP A 64 -24.88 -2.28 5.60
CA ASP A 64 -25.09 -1.96 7.00
C ASP A 64 -24.09 -0.91 7.50
N CYS A 65 -24.56 0.02 8.33
CA CYS A 65 -23.73 0.99 9.03
C CYS A 65 -24.22 1.17 10.46
N THR A 66 -23.38 0.83 11.44
CA THR A 66 -23.71 0.92 12.85
C THR A 66 -22.83 1.96 13.52
N GLN A 67 -23.45 2.86 14.30
CA GLN A 67 -22.69 3.77 15.15
C GLN A 67 -22.10 2.99 16.34
N ILE A 68 -20.78 2.79 16.31
CA ILE A 68 -20.06 2.07 17.37
C ILE A 68 -19.47 2.99 18.45
N GLY A 69 -19.53 4.31 18.26
CA GLY A 69 -18.82 5.24 19.15
C GLY A 69 -19.01 6.71 18.82
N GLU A 70 -18.20 7.54 19.47
CA GLU A 70 -18.17 9.00 19.32
C GLU A 70 -16.73 9.54 19.42
N VAL A 71 -16.50 10.67 18.75
CA VAL A 71 -15.25 11.44 18.88
C VAL A 71 -15.38 12.36 20.09
N THR A 72 -14.32 12.42 20.90
CA THR A 72 -14.27 13.20 22.14
C THR A 72 -13.10 14.19 22.11
N ASP A 73 -13.00 15.06 23.10
CA ASP A 73 -11.87 15.96 23.34
C ASP A 73 -10.84 15.38 24.34
N SER A 74 -11.05 14.13 24.80
CA SER A 74 -10.22 13.52 25.86
C SER A 74 -8.81 13.16 25.41
N LYS A 75 -8.55 13.07 24.10
CA LYS A 75 -7.31 12.54 23.49
C LYS A 75 -7.03 11.06 23.80
N MET A 76 -7.98 10.39 24.46
CA MET A 76 -7.88 8.98 24.82
C MET A 76 -8.60 8.11 23.80
N LEU A 77 -8.07 6.91 23.57
CA LEU A 77 -8.83 5.80 23.03
C LEU A 77 -9.48 5.05 24.19
N GLU A 78 -10.79 5.19 24.31
CA GLU A 78 -11.59 4.57 25.37
C GLU A 78 -12.43 3.44 24.77
N VAL A 79 -12.24 2.21 25.27
CA VAL A 79 -12.92 1.02 24.76
C VAL A 79 -13.80 0.44 25.84
N TYR A 80 -15.08 0.26 25.52
CA TYR A 80 -16.09 -0.30 26.42
C TYR A 80 -16.59 -1.65 25.91
N LYS A 81 -16.86 -2.56 26.83
CA LYS A 81 -17.59 -3.81 26.57
C LYS A 81 -18.51 -4.10 27.76
N GLY A 82 -19.81 -4.21 27.49
CA GLY A 82 -20.84 -4.10 28.52
C GLY A 82 -20.67 -2.80 29.31
N ASN A 83 -20.87 -2.89 30.63
CA ASN A 83 -20.73 -1.74 31.52
C ASN A 83 -19.27 -1.48 31.98
N LYS A 84 -18.27 -2.05 31.31
CA LYS A 84 -16.85 -1.97 31.72
C LYS A 84 -15.99 -1.26 30.68
N LYS A 85 -15.16 -0.33 31.15
CA LYS A 85 -14.04 0.21 30.36
C LYS A 85 -12.93 -0.86 30.34
N VAL A 86 -12.67 -1.42 29.16
CA VAL A 86 -11.71 -2.53 28.97
C VAL A 86 -10.34 -2.04 28.49
N ALA A 87 -10.26 -0.85 27.90
CA ALA A 87 -9.00 -0.18 27.59
C ALA A 87 -9.17 1.34 27.65
N GLU A 88 -8.10 2.02 28.08
CA GLU A 88 -7.99 3.47 28.11
C GLU A 88 -6.52 3.83 27.91
N ILE A 89 -6.20 4.33 26.72
CA ILE A 89 -4.80 4.56 26.31
C ILE A 89 -4.72 5.92 25.60
N PRO A 90 -3.70 6.75 25.85
CA PRO A 90 -3.47 7.96 25.07
C PRO A 90 -3.34 7.64 23.58
N SER A 91 -4.09 8.35 22.72
CA SER A 91 -4.12 8.05 21.29
C SER A 91 -2.75 8.21 20.61
N GLU A 92 -1.95 9.17 21.09
CA GLU A 92 -0.61 9.50 20.58
C GLU A 92 0.41 8.38 20.83
N GLU A 93 0.24 7.57 21.88
CA GLU A 93 1.13 6.43 22.16
C GLU A 93 0.87 5.24 21.23
N LEU A 94 -0.30 5.20 20.58
CA LEU A 94 -0.74 4.09 19.74
C LEU A 94 -0.48 4.29 18.24
N VAL A 95 0.28 5.32 17.85
CA VAL A 95 0.59 5.63 16.45
C VAL A 95 2.08 5.65 16.15
N LEU A 96 2.42 5.27 14.92
CA LEU A 96 3.79 5.33 14.41
C LEU A 96 4.32 6.76 14.43
N GLY A 97 5.47 6.97 15.07
CA GLY A 97 6.10 8.28 15.22
C GLY A 97 5.58 9.13 16.38
N GLY A 98 4.60 8.63 17.15
CA GLY A 98 4.21 9.20 18.44
C GLY A 98 5.08 8.67 19.57
N GLY A 99 4.47 7.94 20.51
CA GLY A 99 5.18 7.37 21.68
C GLY A 99 5.98 6.08 21.44
N ALA A 100 5.91 5.49 20.25
CA ALA A 100 6.60 4.23 19.95
C ALA A 100 8.13 4.42 19.93
N PRO A 101 8.92 3.63 20.70
CA PRO A 101 10.37 3.74 20.70
C PRO A 101 10.97 3.52 19.32
N GLN A 102 11.89 4.39 18.92
CA GLN A 102 12.66 4.24 17.69
C GLN A 102 14.02 3.61 18.01
N TYR A 103 14.40 2.60 17.23
CA TYR A 103 15.70 1.96 17.33
C TYR A 103 16.66 2.58 16.32
N ASP A 104 17.78 3.10 16.82
CA ASP A 104 18.95 3.38 16.00
C ASP A 104 19.92 2.19 16.14
N MET A 105 19.84 1.26 15.20
CA MET A 105 20.67 0.06 15.21
C MET A 105 21.99 0.32 14.47
N PRO A 106 23.13 -0.18 15.00
CA PRO A 106 24.39 -0.06 14.29
C PRO A 106 24.32 -0.80 12.94
N ALA A 107 24.56 -0.08 11.86
CA ALA A 107 24.63 -0.63 10.52
C ALA A 107 26.06 -1.00 10.14
N ARG A 108 26.23 -2.11 9.42
CA ARG A 108 27.50 -2.51 8.81
C ARG A 108 27.28 -3.02 7.40
N GLU A 109 28.25 -2.80 6.53
CA GLU A 109 28.24 -3.37 5.19
C GLU A 109 28.29 -4.91 5.28
N PRO A 110 27.44 -5.63 4.53
CA PRO A 110 27.51 -7.09 4.48
C PRO A 110 28.82 -7.57 3.87
N SER A 111 29.46 -8.56 4.49
CA SER A 111 30.76 -9.07 4.02
C SER A 111 30.73 -9.62 2.58
N TYR A 112 29.57 -10.12 2.14
CA TYR A 112 29.40 -10.68 0.79
C TYR A 112 29.47 -9.63 -0.32
N PHE A 113 29.30 -8.33 -0.02
CA PHE A 113 29.43 -7.25 -1.00
C PHE A 113 30.82 -7.22 -1.64
N SER A 114 31.85 -7.54 -0.86
CA SER A 114 33.22 -7.59 -1.36
C SER A 114 33.42 -8.71 -2.39
N GLU A 115 32.70 -9.83 -2.28
CA GLU A 115 32.81 -10.95 -3.21
C GLU A 115 32.02 -10.71 -4.51
N ILE A 116 30.76 -10.27 -4.39
CA ILE A 116 29.88 -10.09 -5.56
C ILE A 116 30.34 -8.94 -6.47
N ASN A 117 31.02 -7.93 -5.91
CA ASN A 117 31.51 -6.77 -6.65
C ASN A 117 32.94 -6.94 -7.19
N LYS A 118 33.57 -8.11 -7.03
CA LYS A 118 34.88 -8.42 -7.66
C LYS A 118 34.79 -8.66 -9.17
N LEU A 119 33.63 -9.04 -9.68
CA LEU A 119 33.46 -9.37 -11.09
C LEU A 119 33.68 -8.12 -11.96
N SER A 120 34.68 -8.16 -12.82
CA SER A 120 34.92 -7.13 -13.85
C SER A 120 34.15 -7.50 -15.11
N VAL A 121 33.45 -6.53 -15.70
CA VAL A 121 32.69 -6.73 -16.94
C VAL A 121 33.62 -7.09 -18.09
N GLU A 122 34.83 -6.53 -18.09
CA GLU A 122 35.88 -6.79 -19.08
C GLU A 122 36.39 -8.25 -19.03
N SER A 123 36.17 -8.95 -17.91
CA SER A 123 36.54 -10.37 -17.76
C SER A 123 35.50 -11.34 -18.34
N ILE A 124 34.33 -10.86 -18.76
CA ILE A 124 33.26 -11.68 -19.31
C ILE A 124 33.54 -11.92 -20.79
N ASN A 125 33.73 -13.19 -21.17
CA ASN A 125 33.92 -13.58 -22.57
C ASN A 125 32.66 -13.29 -23.39
N GLU A 126 32.85 -12.82 -24.62
CA GLU A 126 31.73 -12.64 -25.55
C GLU A 126 31.10 -13.99 -25.94
N PRO A 127 29.77 -14.02 -26.17
CA PRO A 127 29.12 -15.21 -26.69
C PRO A 127 29.57 -15.53 -28.11
N ASN A 128 29.85 -16.80 -28.38
CA ASN A 128 30.16 -17.28 -29.74
C ASN A 128 28.94 -17.22 -30.70
N ASP A 129 27.73 -17.13 -30.15
CA ASP A 129 26.47 -17.06 -30.90
C ASP A 129 25.48 -16.11 -30.19
N TYR A 130 25.33 -14.91 -30.74
CA TYR A 130 24.42 -13.89 -30.22
C TYR A 130 22.94 -14.24 -30.46
N ASN A 131 22.61 -14.97 -31.53
CA ASN A 131 21.22 -15.37 -31.81
C ASN A 131 20.74 -16.34 -30.73
N LYS A 132 21.55 -17.33 -30.39
CA LYS A 132 21.25 -18.27 -29.29
C LYS A 132 21.17 -17.56 -27.95
N THR A 133 22.06 -16.60 -27.68
CA THR A 133 22.04 -15.79 -26.45
C THR A 133 20.75 -14.97 -26.35
N LEU A 134 20.34 -14.30 -27.42
CA LEU A 134 19.09 -13.53 -27.45
C LEU A 134 17.87 -14.41 -27.20
N LEU A 135 17.78 -15.57 -27.86
CA LEU A 135 16.67 -16.52 -27.63
C LEU A 135 16.65 -17.01 -26.18
N THR A 136 17.82 -17.23 -25.58
CA THR A 136 17.94 -17.60 -24.16
C THR A 136 17.41 -16.49 -23.26
N LEU A 137 17.79 -15.23 -23.51
CA LEU A 137 17.30 -14.08 -22.73
C LEU A 137 15.77 -13.93 -22.85
N LEU A 138 15.23 -13.99 -24.07
CA LEU A 138 13.79 -13.88 -24.32
C LEU A 138 12.98 -15.03 -23.68
N SER A 139 13.59 -16.21 -23.48
CA SER A 139 12.98 -17.33 -22.78
C SER A 139 12.92 -17.16 -21.25
N SER A 140 13.68 -16.21 -20.69
CA SER A 140 13.71 -15.97 -19.25
C SER A 140 12.35 -15.47 -18.76
N PRO A 141 11.81 -16.01 -17.64
CA PRO A 141 10.57 -15.51 -17.04
C PRO A 141 10.60 -14.01 -16.70
N ASN A 142 11.77 -13.44 -16.45
CA ASN A 142 11.91 -12.00 -16.17
C ASN A 142 11.70 -11.14 -17.41
N ILE A 143 12.01 -11.64 -18.62
CA ILE A 143 11.96 -10.87 -19.88
C ILE A 143 10.73 -11.25 -20.73
N THR A 144 10.33 -12.53 -20.73
CA THR A 144 9.27 -13.05 -21.59
C THR A 144 7.94 -12.31 -21.43
N SER A 145 7.04 -12.48 -22.41
CA SER A 145 5.71 -11.86 -22.40
C SER A 145 4.94 -12.16 -21.11
N LYS A 146 4.43 -11.12 -20.47
CA LYS A 146 3.57 -11.22 -19.27
C LYS A 146 2.08 -11.33 -19.62
N ARG A 147 1.74 -11.61 -20.89
CA ARG A 147 0.36 -11.69 -21.38
C ARG A 147 -0.52 -12.66 -20.62
N PHE A 148 0.04 -13.80 -20.24
CA PHE A 148 -0.68 -14.78 -19.44
C PHE A 148 -1.19 -14.19 -18.11
N ILE A 149 -0.44 -13.27 -17.49
CA ILE A 149 -0.83 -12.62 -16.24
C ILE A 149 -1.98 -11.66 -16.51
N TYR A 150 -1.78 -10.67 -17.39
CA TYR A 150 -2.75 -9.59 -17.51
C TYR A 150 -4.04 -9.97 -18.26
N ASN A 151 -4.05 -11.06 -19.04
CA ASN A 151 -5.28 -11.56 -19.67
C ASN A 151 -6.28 -12.18 -18.68
N GLN A 152 -5.86 -12.42 -17.43
CA GLN A 152 -6.73 -12.93 -16.37
C GLN A 152 -7.55 -11.81 -15.71
N TYR A 153 -7.27 -10.55 -16.03
CA TYR A 153 -7.92 -9.38 -15.43
C TYR A 153 -8.59 -8.51 -16.50
N ASP A 154 -9.72 -7.91 -16.15
CA ASP A 154 -10.37 -6.93 -17.02
C ASP A 154 -9.66 -5.57 -16.87
N SER A 155 -9.07 -5.10 -17.96
CA SER A 155 -8.38 -3.81 -18.04
C SER A 155 -9.25 -2.69 -18.64
N THR A 156 -10.53 -2.93 -18.87
CA THR A 156 -11.45 -2.04 -19.61
C THR A 156 -12.67 -1.60 -18.81
N VAL A 157 -12.93 -2.17 -17.63
CA VAL A 157 -14.03 -1.78 -16.73
C VAL A 157 -14.08 -0.26 -16.54
N ARG A 158 -15.29 0.32 -16.60
CA ARG A 158 -15.58 1.77 -16.59
C ARG A 158 -15.07 2.56 -17.81
N THR A 159 -14.52 1.90 -18.83
CA THR A 159 -14.11 2.48 -20.14
C THR A 159 -13.17 3.69 -20.03
N ASN A 160 -12.27 3.64 -19.05
CA ASN A 160 -11.30 4.72 -18.79
C ASN A 160 -9.89 4.44 -19.28
N THR A 161 -9.56 3.19 -19.59
CA THR A 161 -8.22 2.80 -20.03
C THR A 161 -7.96 3.31 -21.44
N VAL A 162 -6.88 4.08 -21.59
CA VAL A 162 -6.36 4.56 -22.88
C VAL A 162 -5.24 3.63 -23.35
N GLN A 163 -4.33 3.31 -22.44
CA GLN A 163 -3.27 2.32 -22.66
C GLN A 163 -3.37 1.25 -21.58
N GLY A 164 -3.63 0.02 -22.03
CA GLY A 164 -3.72 -1.17 -21.18
C GLY A 164 -2.35 -1.80 -20.88
N PRO A 165 -2.34 -2.96 -20.23
CA PRO A 165 -1.12 -3.68 -19.90
C PRO A 165 -0.36 -4.15 -21.15
N GLY A 166 0.97 -4.22 -21.06
CA GLY A 166 1.85 -4.68 -22.15
C GLY A 166 2.72 -3.60 -22.79
N GLY A 167 2.54 -2.33 -22.42
CA GLY A 167 3.50 -1.25 -22.66
C GLY A 167 4.26 -0.85 -21.39
N ASP A 168 5.01 0.25 -21.49
CA ASP A 168 5.88 0.74 -20.39
C ASP A 168 5.11 1.30 -19.18
N GLY A 169 3.87 1.75 -19.38
CA GLY A 169 3.01 2.25 -18.32
C GLY A 169 1.53 2.16 -18.68
N ALA A 170 0.67 2.23 -17.66
CA ALA A 170 -0.77 2.30 -17.84
C ALA A 170 -1.22 3.75 -17.95
N VAL A 171 -2.14 4.04 -18.87
CA VAL A 171 -2.72 5.37 -19.03
C VAL A 171 -4.23 5.32 -18.86
N ILE A 172 -4.73 6.06 -17.88
CA ILE A 172 -6.15 6.11 -17.51
C ILE A 172 -6.68 7.53 -17.74
N ARG A 173 -7.76 7.65 -18.52
CA ARG A 173 -8.45 8.92 -18.76
C ARG A 173 -9.24 9.38 -17.55
N LEU A 174 -9.17 10.68 -17.27
CA LEU A 174 -10.07 11.35 -16.33
C LEU A 174 -11.32 11.86 -17.06
N LYS A 175 -12.46 11.18 -16.88
CA LYS A 175 -13.72 11.53 -17.56
C LYS A 175 -14.12 12.98 -17.29
N GLY A 176 -14.71 13.63 -18.32
CA GLY A 176 -15.08 15.04 -18.25
C GLY A 176 -13.92 16.02 -18.43
N THR A 177 -12.70 15.53 -18.63
CA THR A 177 -11.51 16.36 -18.84
C THR A 177 -10.71 15.89 -20.07
N LYS A 178 -9.70 16.68 -20.47
CA LYS A 178 -8.69 16.30 -21.47
C LYS A 178 -7.43 15.67 -20.82
N LYS A 179 -7.48 15.35 -19.53
CA LYS A 179 -6.33 14.84 -18.76
C LYS A 179 -6.36 13.31 -18.66
N GLY A 180 -5.18 12.73 -18.52
CA GLY A 180 -4.97 11.32 -18.18
C GLY A 180 -3.95 11.18 -17.05
N LEU A 181 -3.97 10.03 -16.40
CA LEU A 181 -2.99 9.61 -15.41
C LEU A 181 -2.15 8.50 -16.02
N ALA A 182 -0.83 8.72 -16.06
CA ALA A 182 0.15 7.70 -16.43
C ALA A 182 0.76 7.12 -15.15
N ILE A 183 0.87 5.79 -15.09
CA ILE A 183 1.34 5.06 -13.91
C ILE A 183 2.29 3.96 -14.37
N SER A 184 3.43 3.82 -13.70
CA SER A 184 4.38 2.72 -13.85
C SER A 184 4.77 2.18 -12.47
N THR A 185 5.37 0.99 -12.45
CA THR A 185 5.92 0.38 -11.23
C THR A 185 7.15 -0.41 -11.60
N ASP A 186 8.27 -0.12 -10.94
CA ASP A 186 9.58 -0.62 -11.34
C ASP A 186 10.48 -0.89 -10.15
N CYS A 187 11.21 -2.00 -10.21
CA CYS A 187 12.25 -2.35 -9.26
C CYS A 187 13.13 -3.47 -9.82
N ASN A 188 14.45 -3.27 -9.81
CA ASN A 188 15.41 -4.30 -10.18
C ASN A 188 16.11 -4.85 -8.93
N GLY A 189 15.61 -5.97 -8.41
CA GLY A 189 16.15 -6.61 -7.21
C GLY A 189 17.63 -7.01 -7.34
N ARG A 190 18.14 -7.30 -8.55
CA ARG A 190 19.58 -7.63 -8.74
C ARG A 190 20.47 -6.40 -8.57
N TYR A 191 20.03 -5.24 -9.07
CA TYR A 191 20.78 -4.00 -8.88
C TYR A 191 20.76 -3.57 -7.42
N VAL A 192 19.61 -3.72 -6.74
CA VAL A 192 19.50 -3.47 -5.30
C VAL A 192 20.39 -4.44 -4.50
N TYR A 193 20.46 -5.71 -4.89
CA TYR A 193 21.32 -6.70 -4.24
C TYR A 193 22.82 -6.37 -4.37
N LEU A 194 23.26 -5.92 -5.56
CA LEU A 194 24.66 -5.55 -5.80
C LEU A 194 25.04 -4.24 -5.12
N ASN A 195 24.14 -3.24 -5.17
CA ASN A 195 24.32 -1.94 -4.55
C ASN A 195 22.94 -1.34 -4.21
N PRO A 196 22.48 -1.41 -2.95
CA PRO A 196 21.15 -0.94 -2.57
C PRO A 196 20.89 0.53 -2.88
N ARG A 197 21.92 1.38 -2.75
CA ARG A 197 21.82 2.82 -3.00
C ARG A 197 21.60 3.11 -4.49
N LEU A 198 22.44 2.53 -5.34
CA LEU A 198 22.31 2.69 -6.80
C LEU A 198 21.06 1.98 -7.33
N GLY A 199 20.75 0.78 -6.84
CA GLY A 199 19.54 0.05 -7.21
C GLY A 199 18.28 0.84 -6.90
N GLY A 200 18.22 1.50 -5.72
CA GLY A 200 17.13 2.41 -5.36
C GLY A 200 17.03 3.63 -6.31
N GLN A 201 18.16 4.25 -6.67
CA GLN A 201 18.17 5.34 -7.65
C GLN A 201 17.67 4.89 -9.03
N ILE A 202 18.07 3.70 -9.47
CA ILE A 202 17.66 3.12 -10.75
C ILE A 202 16.15 2.83 -10.75
N ALA A 203 15.59 2.26 -9.68
CA ALA A 203 14.15 1.97 -9.59
C ALA A 203 13.30 3.24 -9.76
N VAL A 204 13.67 4.34 -9.07
CA VAL A 204 13.00 5.63 -9.23
C VAL A 204 13.15 6.16 -10.66
N SER A 205 14.35 6.07 -11.22
CA SER A 205 14.64 6.56 -12.57
C SER A 205 13.91 5.76 -13.66
N GLU A 206 13.81 4.45 -13.51
CA GLU A 206 13.09 3.55 -14.43
C GLU A 206 11.59 3.85 -14.41
N SER A 207 10.99 3.96 -13.23
CA SER A 207 9.58 4.33 -13.10
C SER A 207 9.28 5.69 -13.73
N ALA A 208 10.11 6.70 -13.47
CA ALA A 208 9.95 8.00 -14.09
C ALA A 208 10.08 7.94 -15.63
N ARG A 209 11.05 7.19 -16.17
CA ARG A 209 11.21 7.01 -17.62
C ARG A 209 10.00 6.31 -18.24
N ASN A 210 9.47 5.28 -17.62
CA ASN A 210 8.29 4.57 -18.11
C ASN A 210 7.04 5.46 -18.17
N VAL A 211 6.86 6.36 -17.19
CA VAL A 211 5.83 7.41 -17.24
C VAL A 211 6.05 8.35 -18.43
N VAL A 212 7.29 8.81 -18.64
CA VAL A 212 7.64 9.70 -19.76
C VAL A 212 7.42 9.03 -21.12
N CYS A 213 7.85 7.76 -21.27
CA CYS A 213 7.62 6.97 -22.48
C CYS A 213 6.13 6.76 -22.79
N SER A 214 5.30 6.74 -21.74
CA SER A 214 3.83 6.68 -21.87
C SER A 214 3.19 8.05 -22.16
N GLY A 215 3.98 9.12 -22.31
CA GLY A 215 3.53 10.48 -22.59
C GLY A 215 3.13 11.30 -21.37
N GLY A 216 3.46 10.85 -20.16
CA GLY A 216 3.17 11.55 -18.90
C GLY A 216 4.34 12.38 -18.38
N GLU A 217 4.04 13.30 -17.46
CA GLU A 217 5.02 13.99 -16.63
C GLU A 217 5.08 13.34 -15.24
N PRO A 218 6.24 12.87 -14.75
CA PRO A 218 6.36 12.31 -13.40
C PRO A 218 6.14 13.40 -12.34
N ILE A 219 5.06 13.30 -11.56
CA ILE A 219 4.70 14.31 -10.54
C ILE A 219 4.81 13.82 -9.09
N ALA A 220 4.80 12.51 -8.88
CA ALA A 220 4.82 11.89 -7.55
C ALA A 220 5.32 10.45 -7.64
N ILE A 221 5.78 9.93 -6.50
CA ILE A 221 6.19 8.54 -6.35
C ILE A 221 5.66 8.00 -5.04
N THR A 222 5.28 6.72 -5.05
CA THR A 222 5.07 5.92 -3.83
C THR A 222 6.14 4.84 -3.79
N ASN A 223 6.63 4.49 -2.60
CA ASN A 223 7.60 3.43 -2.43
C ASN A 223 7.02 2.32 -1.54
N CYS A 224 7.36 1.08 -1.88
CA CYS A 224 7.09 -0.10 -1.08
C CYS A 224 8.46 -0.69 -0.70
N LEU A 225 9.01 -0.23 0.41
CA LEU A 225 10.32 -0.66 0.88
C LEU A 225 10.20 -2.08 1.47
N ASN A 226 10.89 -3.02 0.84
CA ASN A 226 10.94 -4.42 1.25
C ASN A 226 12.39 -4.77 1.59
N PHE A 227 12.65 -5.01 2.88
CA PHE A 227 13.96 -5.37 3.42
C PHE A 227 13.80 -6.61 4.32
N GLY A 228 14.90 -7.32 4.59
CA GLY A 228 14.92 -8.50 5.47
C GLY A 228 15.69 -9.65 4.86
#